data_AF-A0A7X6B2F8-F1
#
_entry.id   AF-A0A7X6B2F8-F1
#
_cell.length_a   1.000
_cell.length_b   1.000
_cell.length_c   1.000
_cell.angle_alpha   90.00
_cell.angle_beta   90.00
_cell.angle_gamma   90.00
#
_symmetry.space_group_name_H-M   'P 1'
#
loop_
_entity.id
_entity.type
_entity.pdbx_description
1 polymer ?
#
loop_
_entity_poly.entity_id
_entity_poly.type
_entity_poly.pdbx_seq_one_letter_code
_entity_poly.pdbx_strand_id
1 'polypeptide(L)'
;MGRETRMTEHPVPTPGGRPIGPLATGSYPPAVTVSNELVAERAGMAPERISAKTGIHRRRYAADHEATSDPAVEAARAACADAGIRADQLGRIVVATSTPERPRPATACPVRHRIGAPGAAVRE
;
A
#
# COMPACT_ATOMS: atom_id res chain seq x y z
N MET A 1 -3.35 -4.65 -35.03
CA MET A 1 -2.41 -5.79 -34.97
C MET A 1 -1.50 -5.58 -33.76
N GLY A 2 -1.99 -5.72 -32.54
CA GLY A 2 -2.04 -7.01 -31.84
C GLY A 2 -0.74 -7.25 -31.07
N ARG A 3 -0.41 -6.40 -30.09
CA ARG A 3 0.70 -6.67 -29.15
C ARG A 3 0.14 -7.59 -28.07
N GLU A 4 0.40 -8.89 -28.20
CA GLU A 4 0.15 -9.87 -27.16
C GLU A 4 0.83 -9.44 -25.87
N THR A 5 0.02 -9.11 -24.88
CA THR A 5 0.44 -9.01 -23.49
C THR A 5 0.86 -10.42 -23.07
N ARG A 6 2.16 -10.72 -23.13
CA ARG A 6 2.72 -11.92 -22.48
C ARG A 6 2.39 -11.80 -21.00
N MET A 7 1.38 -12.55 -20.56
CA MET A 7 1.15 -12.85 -19.17
C MET A 7 2.46 -13.45 -18.64
N THR A 8 3.08 -12.76 -17.71
CA THR A 8 4.34 -13.18 -17.08
C THR A 8 4.15 -14.58 -16.51
N GLU A 9 4.94 -15.51 -17.03
CA GLU A 9 5.01 -16.87 -16.53
C GLU A 9 5.32 -16.81 -15.02
N HIS A 10 4.42 -17.38 -14.23
CA HIS A 10 4.61 -17.57 -12.79
C HIS A 10 5.84 -18.46 -12.59
N PRO A 11 6.77 -18.15 -11.67
CA PRO A 11 7.92 -18.99 -11.42
C PRO A 11 7.46 -20.40 -11.04
N VAL A 12 8.01 -21.39 -11.75
CA VAL A 12 7.78 -22.82 -11.50
C VAL A 12 8.13 -23.11 -10.03
N PRO A 13 7.22 -23.71 -9.24
CA PRO A 13 7.51 -24.02 -7.85
C PRO A 13 8.72 -24.96 -7.76
N THR A 14 9.66 -24.65 -6.87
CA THR A 14 10.79 -25.51 -6.55
C THR A 14 10.26 -26.90 -6.17
N PRO A 15 10.80 -28.00 -6.75
CA PRO A 15 10.32 -29.34 -6.40
C PRO A 15 10.48 -29.58 -4.89
N GLY A 16 9.36 -29.72 -4.17
CA GLY A 16 9.32 -29.97 -2.72
C GLY A 16 8.87 -28.80 -1.83
N GLY A 17 8.60 -27.61 -2.38
CA GLY A 17 8.07 -26.47 -1.62
C GLY A 17 6.54 -26.48 -1.52
N ARG A 18 5.98 -26.06 -0.37
CA ARG A 18 4.55 -25.69 -0.32
C ARG A 18 4.32 -24.50 -1.26
N PRO A 19 3.27 -24.52 -2.11
CA PRO A 19 2.98 -23.40 -2.99
C PRO A 19 2.74 -22.12 -2.16
N ILE A 20 3.34 -21.02 -2.61
CA ILE A 20 3.17 -19.69 -2.00
C ILE A 20 2.41 -18.80 -2.98
N GLY A 21 1.49 -17.98 -2.46
CA GLY A 21 0.68 -17.07 -3.25
C GLY A 21 -0.06 -16.05 -2.38
N PRO A 22 -0.64 -15.00 -2.98
CA PRO A 22 -1.47 -14.06 -2.26
C PRO A 22 -2.74 -14.75 -1.76
N LEU A 23 -3.06 -14.56 -0.48
CA LEU A 23 -4.33 -15.04 0.09
C LEU A 23 -5.45 -14.02 -0.09
N ALA A 24 -5.11 -12.73 0.01
CA ALA A 24 -6.04 -11.61 0.00
C ALA A 24 -5.31 -10.31 -0.31
N THR A 25 -6.09 -9.25 -0.57
CA THR A 25 -5.57 -7.88 -0.70
C THR A 25 -6.40 -6.91 0.12
N GLY A 26 -5.81 -5.80 0.54
CA GLY A 26 -6.48 -4.75 1.28
C GLY A 26 -5.94 -3.39 0.86
N SER A 27 -6.79 -2.37 0.90
CA SER A 27 -6.41 -1.01 0.54
C SER A 27 -7.10 0.00 1.43
N TYR A 28 -6.40 1.10 1.70
CA TYR A 28 -6.96 2.25 2.38
C TYR A 28 -6.51 3.51 1.62
N PRO A 29 -7.40 4.10 0.79
CA PRO A 29 -7.13 5.38 0.19
C PRO A 29 -7.52 6.49 1.19
N PRO A 30 -6.59 7.41 1.53
CA PRO A 30 -6.91 8.52 2.43
C PRO A 30 -8.16 9.29 2.00
N ALA A 31 -8.89 9.86 2.96
CA ALA A 31 -10.20 10.46 2.70
C ALA A 31 -10.12 11.77 1.89
N VAL A 32 -9.05 12.55 2.06
CA VAL A 32 -8.93 13.88 1.46
C VAL A 32 -8.71 13.76 -0.04
N THR A 33 -9.72 14.11 -0.83
CA THR A 33 -9.62 14.12 -2.30
C THR A 33 -9.14 15.49 -2.78
N VAL A 34 -8.03 15.49 -3.51
CA VAL A 34 -7.39 16.69 -4.06
C VAL A 34 -7.53 16.67 -5.58
N SER A 35 -8.09 17.76 -6.11
CA SER A 35 -8.31 17.94 -7.55
C SER A 35 -7.08 18.55 -8.23
N ASN A 36 -7.08 18.51 -9.57
CA ASN A 36 -5.98 19.10 -10.33
C ASN A 36 -5.93 20.62 -10.19
N GLU A 37 -7.05 21.31 -9.99
CA GLU A 37 -7.09 22.77 -9.81
C GLU A 37 -6.21 23.19 -8.62
N LEU A 38 -6.40 22.54 -7.46
CA LEU A 38 -5.62 22.83 -6.25
C LEU A 38 -4.13 22.50 -6.41
N VAL A 39 -3.80 21.42 -7.14
CA VAL A 39 -2.40 21.05 -7.39
C VAL A 39 -1.74 22.01 -8.37
N ALA A 40 -2.47 22.40 -9.42
CA ALA A 40 -2.00 23.27 -10.48
C ALA A 40 -1.78 24.69 -9.94
N GLU A 41 -2.65 25.17 -9.05
CA GLU A 41 -2.48 26.41 -8.30
C GLU A 41 -1.16 26.40 -7.51
N ARG A 42 -0.92 25.37 -6.69
CA ARG A 42 0.32 25.22 -5.89
C ARG A 42 1.57 25.11 -6.75
N ALA A 43 1.46 24.56 -7.96
CA ALA A 43 2.56 24.34 -8.88
C ALA A 43 2.73 25.46 -9.93
N GLY A 44 1.86 26.48 -9.94
CA GLY A 44 1.91 27.58 -10.92
C GLY A 44 1.71 27.12 -12.37
N MET A 45 0.83 26.15 -12.62
CA MET A 45 0.55 25.63 -13.97
C MET A 45 -0.95 25.49 -14.25
N ALA A 46 -1.30 25.19 -15.50
CA ALA A 46 -2.68 24.90 -15.90
C ALA A 46 -3.06 23.45 -15.55
N PRO A 47 -4.24 23.19 -14.97
CA PRO A 47 -4.67 21.84 -14.55
C PRO A 47 -4.77 20.84 -15.72
N GLU A 48 -5.07 21.31 -16.93
CA GLU A 48 -5.15 20.49 -18.15
C GLU A 48 -3.79 19.87 -18.50
N ARG A 49 -2.68 20.54 -18.13
CA ARG A 49 -1.34 20.02 -18.34
C ARG A 49 -1.08 18.76 -17.50
N ILE A 50 -1.66 18.69 -16.30
CA ILE A 50 -1.53 17.54 -15.41
C ILE A 50 -2.24 16.33 -16.01
N SER A 51 -3.51 16.48 -16.40
CA SER A 51 -4.29 15.39 -17.00
C SER A 51 -3.73 14.98 -18.36
N ALA A 52 -3.34 15.93 -19.22
CA ALA A 52 -2.77 15.64 -20.54
C ALA A 52 -1.46 14.84 -20.45
N LYS A 53 -0.61 15.11 -19.45
CA LYS A 53 0.68 14.44 -19.28
C LYS A 53 0.59 13.13 -18.49
N THR A 54 -0.32 13.02 -17.51
CA THR A 54 -0.31 11.92 -16.53
C THR A 54 -1.59 11.07 -16.52
N GLY A 55 -2.68 11.54 -17.12
CA GLY A 55 -4.00 10.91 -17.00
C GLY A 55 -4.66 11.07 -15.62
N ILE A 56 -4.03 11.78 -14.68
CA ILE A 56 -4.56 11.94 -13.32
C ILE A 56 -5.54 13.10 -13.28
N HIS A 57 -6.74 12.87 -12.73
CA HIS A 57 -7.78 13.89 -12.53
C HIS A 57 -7.94 14.31 -11.07
N ARG A 58 -7.78 13.35 -10.15
CA ARG A 58 -7.86 13.55 -8.69
C ARG A 58 -6.88 12.61 -8.01
N ARG A 59 -6.47 12.95 -6.79
CA ARG A 59 -5.65 12.10 -5.93
C ARG A 59 -6.09 12.18 -4.47
N ARG A 60 -5.51 11.33 -3.62
CA ARG A 60 -5.79 11.29 -2.18
C ARG A 60 -4.58 11.77 -1.40
N TYR A 61 -4.79 12.67 -0.45
CA TYR A 61 -3.78 13.11 0.52
C TYR A 61 -4.15 12.58 1.92
N ALA A 62 -3.13 12.18 2.67
CA ALA A 62 -3.27 11.92 4.10
C ALA A 62 -3.74 13.21 4.81
N ALA A 63 -4.58 13.07 5.83
CA ALA A 63 -4.90 14.19 6.71
C ALA A 63 -3.69 14.54 7.59
N ASP A 64 -3.65 15.74 8.17
CA ASP A 64 -2.51 16.20 8.97
C ASP A 64 -2.21 15.32 10.20
N HIS A 65 -3.21 14.58 10.68
CA HIS A 65 -3.08 13.63 11.79
C HIS A 65 -2.79 12.19 11.35
N GLU A 66 -2.75 11.92 10.04
CA GLU A 66 -2.56 10.60 9.47
C GLU A 66 -1.08 10.42 9.08
N ALA A 67 -0.40 9.49 9.75
CA ALA A 67 0.97 9.10 9.48
C ALA A 67 1.02 7.99 8.42
N THR A 68 2.22 7.71 7.90
CA THR A 68 2.44 6.65 6.90
C THR A 68 1.98 5.27 7.38
N SER A 69 2.05 4.98 8.69
CA SER A 69 1.56 3.72 9.24
C SER A 69 0.03 3.59 9.27
N ASP A 70 -0.73 4.70 9.24
CA ASP A 70 -2.19 4.65 9.32
C ASP A 70 -2.83 3.94 8.11
N PRO A 71 -2.54 4.33 6.85
CA PRO A 71 -3.02 3.56 5.69
C PRO A 71 -2.57 2.10 5.69
N ALA A 72 -1.35 1.83 6.17
CA ALA A 72 -0.82 0.47 6.23
C ALA A 72 -1.58 -0.39 7.24
N VAL A 73 -1.98 0.16 8.40
CA VAL A 73 -2.79 -0.52 9.40
C VAL A 73 -4.17 -0.88 8.84
N GLU A 74 -4.85 0.09 8.22
CA GLU A 74 -6.20 -0.13 7.70
C GLU A 74 -6.19 -1.08 6.49
N ALA A 75 -5.20 -0.96 5.60
CA ALA A 75 -5.02 -1.91 4.50
C ALA A 75 -4.70 -3.33 5.01
N ALA A 76 -3.87 -3.48 6.05
CA ALA A 76 -3.55 -4.77 6.64
C ALA A 76 -4.77 -5.41 7.33
N ARG A 77 -5.59 -4.62 8.04
CA ARG A 77 -6.86 -5.10 8.62
C ARG A 77 -7.82 -5.59 7.54
N ALA A 78 -7.97 -4.82 6.46
CA ALA A 78 -8.80 -5.21 5.33
C ALA A 78 -8.31 -6.52 4.68
N ALA A 79 -6.99 -6.66 4.48
CA ALA A 79 -6.41 -7.88 3.92
C ALA A 79 -6.58 -9.10 4.84
N CYS A 80 -6.40 -8.93 6.16
CA CYS A 80 -6.64 -10.02 7.13
C CYS A 80 -8.12 -10.44 7.16
N ALA A 81 -9.05 -9.47 7.10
CA ALA A 81 -10.47 -9.74 7.07
C ALA A 81 -10.89 -10.49 5.80
N ASP A 82 -10.38 -10.07 4.63
CA ASP A 82 -10.63 -10.73 3.33
C ASP A 82 -10.04 -12.15 3.29
N ALA A 83 -8.85 -12.37 3.87
CA ALA A 83 -8.26 -13.69 4.02
C ALA A 83 -8.93 -14.58 5.08
N GLY A 84 -9.83 -14.03 5.92
CA GLY A 84 -10.43 -14.75 7.04
C GLY A 84 -9.41 -15.18 8.11
N ILE A 85 -8.29 -14.47 8.25
CA ILE A 85 -7.24 -14.77 9.23
C ILE A 85 -7.19 -13.69 10.32
N ARG A 86 -6.75 -14.10 11.50
CA ARG A 86 -6.42 -13.18 12.59
C ARG A 86 -4.98 -12.67 12.43
N ALA A 87 -4.74 -11.43 12.85
CA ALA A 87 -3.43 -10.80 12.75
C ALA A 87 -2.33 -11.51 13.58
N ASP A 88 -2.69 -12.19 14.67
CA ASP A 88 -1.77 -12.99 15.49
C ASP A 88 -1.22 -14.23 14.76
N GLN A 89 -1.82 -14.63 13.63
CA GLN A 89 -1.32 -15.71 12.77
C GLN A 89 -0.20 -15.25 11.83
N LEU A 90 0.07 -13.94 11.73
CA LEU A 90 1.14 -13.40 10.90
C LEU A 90 2.51 -13.65 11.53
N GLY A 91 3.38 -14.35 10.81
CA GLY A 91 4.78 -14.53 11.23
C GLY A 91 5.70 -13.36 10.87
N ARG A 92 5.31 -12.52 9.92
CA ARG A 92 6.12 -11.39 9.43
C ARG A 92 5.27 -10.30 8.81
N ILE A 93 5.71 -9.05 9.00
CA ILE A 93 5.17 -7.84 8.36
C ILE A 93 6.33 -7.11 7.68
N VAL A 94 6.12 -6.73 6.42
CA VAL A 94 7.06 -5.94 5.61
C VAL A 94 6.32 -4.70 5.13
N VAL A 95 6.87 -3.51 5.35
CA VAL A 95 6.26 -2.23 4.92
C VAL A 95 7.17 -1.52 3.94
N ALA A 96 6.89 -1.68 2.64
CA ALA A 96 7.61 -1.01 1.58
C ALA A 96 7.20 0.48 1.51
N THR A 97 8.04 1.38 2.04
CA THR A 97 7.81 2.83 2.00
C THR A 97 9.10 3.63 1.78
N SER A 98 9.00 4.73 1.04
CA SER A 98 10.05 5.76 0.91
C SER A 98 9.78 7.02 1.72
N THR A 99 8.62 7.10 2.37
CA THR A 99 8.20 8.22 3.22
C THR A 99 7.87 7.71 4.63
N PRO A 100 8.82 7.07 5.34
CA PRO A 100 8.57 6.63 6.70
C PRO A 100 8.31 7.83 7.61
N GLU A 101 7.41 7.66 8.57
CA GLU A 101 7.06 8.69 9.56
C GLU A 101 8.24 9.09 10.47
N ARG A 102 9.25 8.22 10.57
CA ARG A 102 10.47 8.42 11.36
C ARG A 102 11.61 7.56 10.78
N PRO A 103 12.90 7.97 10.91
CA PRO A 103 14.01 7.16 10.41
C PRO A 103 14.14 5.79 11.08
N ARG A 104 13.85 5.75 12.39
CA ARG A 104 13.76 4.54 13.22
C ARG A 104 12.78 4.80 14.37
N PRO A 105 12.11 3.76 14.89
CA PRO A 105 12.00 2.39 14.37
C PRO A 105 11.28 2.30 13.02
N ALA A 106 11.29 1.11 12.41
CA ALA A 106 10.56 0.77 11.20
C ALA A 106 9.06 1.11 11.31
N THR A 107 8.45 1.59 10.23
CA THR A 107 7.00 1.82 10.05
C THR A 107 6.20 0.53 10.27
N ALA A 108 6.79 -0.63 9.99
CA ALA A 108 6.19 -1.92 10.34
C ALA A 108 5.97 -2.13 11.85
N CYS A 109 6.71 -1.44 12.74
CA CYS A 109 6.55 -1.55 14.20
C CYS A 109 5.16 -1.09 14.70
N PRO A 110 4.73 0.17 14.43
CA PRO A 110 3.38 0.60 14.80
C PRO A 110 2.29 -0.22 14.09
N VAL A 111 2.51 -0.65 12.84
CA VAL A 111 1.56 -1.53 12.13
C VAL A 111 1.33 -2.81 12.91
N ARG A 112 2.41 -3.54 13.25
CA ARG A 112 2.36 -4.77 14.05
C ARG A 112 1.57 -4.59 15.34
N HIS A 113 1.88 -3.52 16.07
CA HIS A 113 1.22 -3.24 17.35
C HIS A 113 -0.27 -2.98 17.17
N ARG A 114 -0.65 -2.14 16.21
CA ARG A 114 -2.03 -1.68 16.00
C ARG A 114 -2.96 -2.71 15.37
N ILE A 115 -2.44 -3.65 14.59
CA ILE A 115 -3.24 -4.76 14.05
C ILE A 115 -3.33 -5.94 15.02
N GLY A 116 -2.56 -5.96 16.10
CA GLY A 116 -2.56 -7.04 17.09
C GLY A 116 -1.78 -8.28 16.65
N ALA A 117 -0.60 -8.10 16.03
CA ALA A 117 0.26 -9.19 15.55
C ALA A 117 1.56 -9.33 16.39
N PRO A 118 1.51 -9.58 17.71
CA PRO A 118 2.68 -9.48 18.59
C PRO A 118 3.82 -10.44 18.23
N GLY A 119 3.51 -11.59 17.62
CA GLY A 119 4.49 -12.60 17.18
C GLY A 119 5.17 -12.30 15.84
N ALA A 120 4.72 -11.28 15.10
CA ALA A 120 5.27 -11.00 13.79
C ALA A 120 6.66 -10.33 13.88
N ALA A 121 7.61 -10.85 13.10
CA ALA A 121 8.84 -10.13 12.80
C ALA A 121 8.53 -8.91 11.90
N VAL A 122 9.24 -7.80 12.09
CA VAL A 122 9.00 -6.54 11.35
C VAL A 122 10.23 -6.14 10.54
N ARG A 123 10.00 -5.64 9.32
CA ARG A 123 10.99 -5.04 8.42
C ARG A 123 10.32 -3.94 7.60
N GLU A 124 11.13 -3.01 7.11
CA GLU A 124 10.74 -2.16 5.97
C GLU A 124 10.95 -2.93 4.66
#